data_AF-A0A950ZD01-F1
#
_entry.id   AF-A0A950ZD01-F1
#
_cell.length_a   1.000
_cell.length_b   1.000
_cell.length_c   1.000
_cell.angle_alpha   90.00
_cell.angle_beta   90.00
_cell.angle_gamma   90.00
#
_symmetry.space_group_name_H-M   'P 1'
#
loop_
_entity.id
_entity.type
_entity.pdbx_description
1 polymer ?
#
loop_
_entity_poly.entity_id
_entity_poly.type
_entity_poly.pdbx_seq_one_letter_code
_entity_poly.pdbx_strand_id
1 'polypeptide(L)'
;MKTIDVLDLDDAARALVSECEITGTQTLFTRNERPVAMLVSYDEYLALRETIEIVNEPLLYAQIETAEEEGRTGKVLLVEELFDVE
;
A
#
# COMPACT_ATOMS: atom_id res chain seq x y z
N MET A 1 2.08 10.28 9.46
CA MET A 1 0.82 10.82 8.89
C MET A 1 0.48 12.08 9.67
N LYS A 2 0.20 13.21 9.01
CA LYS A 2 -0.34 14.40 9.69
C LYS A 2 -1.85 14.19 9.85
N THR A 3 -2.37 14.38 11.06
CA THR A 3 -3.81 14.26 11.35
C THR A 3 -4.38 15.66 11.56
N ILE A 4 -5.56 15.90 10.99
CA ILE A 4 -6.34 17.13 11.16
C ILE A 4 -7.73 16.69 11.60
N ASP A 5 -8.29 17.32 12.63
CA ASP A 5 -9.68 17.05 13.01
C ASP A 5 -10.62 17.65 11.97
N VAL A 6 -11.60 16.89 11.50
CA VAL A 6 -12.61 17.34 10.54
C VAL A 6 -13.43 18.50 11.12
N LEU A 7 -13.52 18.62 12.44
CA LEU A 7 -14.17 19.73 13.12
C LEU A 7 -13.36 21.04 13.03
N ASP A 8 -12.04 20.97 12.85
CA ASP A 8 -11.17 22.13 12.68
C ASP A 8 -11.21 22.71 11.24
N LEU A 9 -11.86 22.00 10.31
CA LEU A 9 -12.05 22.46 8.94
C LEU A 9 -13.16 23.51 8.84
N ASP A 10 -13.07 24.35 7.80
CA ASP A 10 -14.18 25.22 7.42
C ASP A 10 -15.39 24.40 6.92
N ASP A 11 -16.55 25.03 6.86
CA ASP A 11 -17.80 24.35 6.53
C ASP A 11 -17.80 23.75 5.13
N ALA A 12 -17.08 24.37 4.18
CA ALA A 12 -17.00 23.88 2.80
C ALA A 12 -16.15 22.61 2.70
N ALA A 13 -14.98 22.60 3.36
CA ALA A 13 -14.12 21.44 3.44
C ALA A 13 -14.77 20.30 4.24
N ARG A 14 -15.47 20.62 5.33
CA ARG A 14 -16.23 19.63 6.12
C ARG A 14 -17.35 18.98 5.30
N ALA A 15 -18.09 19.77 4.52
CA ALA A 15 -19.12 19.25 3.63
C ALA A 15 -18.54 18.29 2.58
N LEU A 16 -17.39 18.64 2.00
CA LEU A 16 -16.72 17.81 1.01
C LEU A 16 -16.22 16.48 1.60
N VAL A 17 -15.68 16.50 2.82
CA VAL A 17 -15.30 15.27 3.55
C VAL A 17 -16.53 14.42 3.85
N SER A 18 -17.62 15.04 4.33
CA SER A 18 -18.87 14.34 4.65
C SER A 18 -19.50 13.69 3.43
N GLU A 19 -19.51 14.38 2.29
CA GLU A 19 -20.00 13.84 1.02
C GLU A 19 -19.16 12.64 0.57
N CYS A 20 -17.83 12.75 0.66
CA CYS A 20 -16.91 11.67 0.32
C CYS A 20 -17.13 10.44 1.20
N GLU A 21 -17.29 10.62 2.52
CA GLU A 21 -17.58 9.53 3.47
C GLU A 21 -18.91 8.83 3.18
N ILE A 22 -19.96 9.58 2.86
CA ILE A 22 -21.30 9.02 2.65
C ILE A 22 -21.43 8.32 1.30
N THR A 23 -20.81 8.88 0.26
CA THR A 23 -21.06 8.45 -1.13
C THR A 23 -19.97 7.56 -1.71
N GLY A 24 -18.76 7.56 -1.14
CA GLY A 24 -17.58 6.99 -1.80
C GLY A 24 -17.18 7.76 -3.07
N THR A 25 -17.62 9.01 -3.22
CA THR A 25 -17.25 9.80 -4.40
C THR A 25 -15.82 10.28 -4.26
N GLN A 26 -14.98 9.94 -5.23
CA GLN A 26 -13.61 10.42 -5.33
C GLN A 26 -13.60 11.86 -5.86
N THR A 27 -12.99 12.79 -5.12
CA THR A 27 -12.85 14.18 -5.57
C THR A 27 -11.42 14.47 -5.97
N LEU A 28 -11.22 14.96 -7.19
CA LEU A 28 -9.89 15.32 -7.71
C LEU A 28 -9.66 16.83 -7.60
N PHE A 29 -8.67 17.24 -6.82
CA PHE A 29 -8.22 18.62 -6.76
C PHE A 29 -7.21 18.87 -7.89
N THR A 30 -7.45 19.91 -8.67
CA THR A 30 -6.54 20.34 -9.74
C THR A 30 -5.96 21.72 -9.46
N ARG A 31 -4.75 21.96 -9.95
CA ARG A 31 -4.10 23.27 -9.97
C ARG A 31 -3.52 23.48 -11.37
N ASN A 32 -3.94 24.55 -12.05
CA ASN A 32 -3.62 24.79 -13.45
C ASN A 32 -3.95 23.56 -14.32
N GLU A 33 -5.16 23.02 -14.14
CA GLU A 33 -5.69 21.86 -14.87
C GLU A 33 -4.94 20.54 -14.64
N ARG A 34 -3.95 20.53 -13.73
CA ARG A 34 -3.19 19.34 -13.35
C ARG A 34 -3.69 18.79 -12.02
N PRO A 35 -3.98 17.48 -11.91
CA PRO A 35 -4.30 16.86 -10.63
C PRO A 35 -3.16 17.05 -9.61
N VAL A 36 -3.51 17.44 -8.39
CA VAL A 36 -2.54 17.65 -7.29
C VAL A 36 -2.85 16.83 -6.04
N ALA A 37 -4.11 16.51 -5.80
CA ALA A 37 -4.55 15.68 -4.68
C ALA A 37 -5.88 15.02 -5.03
N MET A 38 -6.16 13.89 -4.38
CA MET A 38 -7.44 13.21 -4.45
C MET A 38 -7.95 13.02 -3.03
N LEU A 39 -9.22 13.35 -2.81
CA LEU A 39 -9.95 12.96 -1.61
C LEU A 39 -10.70 11.66 -1.92
N VAL A 40 -10.47 10.67 -1.07
CA VAL A 40 -11.18 9.40 -1.03
C VAL A 40 -11.56 9.13 0.41
N SER A 41 -12.64 8.38 0.62
CA SER A 41 -13.00 7.97 1.98
C SER A 41 -11.89 7.07 2.55
N TYR A 42 -11.75 7.07 3.88
CA TYR A 42 -10.74 6.23 4.51
C TYR A 42 -10.99 4.74 4.24
N ASP A 43 -12.26 4.32 4.22
CA ASP A 43 -12.65 2.95 3.91
C ASP A 43 -12.29 2.55 2.48
N GLU A 44 -12.49 3.43 1.49
CA GLU A 44 -12.03 3.18 0.12
C GLU A 44 -10.50 3.13 0.02
N TYR A 45 -9.80 4.01 0.74
CA TYR A 45 -8.34 3.94 0.80
C TYR A 45 -7.89 2.60 1.38
N LEU A 46 -8.53 2.11 2.44
CA LEU A 46 -8.25 0.79 3.01
C LEU A 46 -8.57 -0.33 2.02
N ALA A 47 -9.72 -0.31 1.35
CA ALA A 47 -10.08 -1.32 0.34
C ALA A 47 -9.10 -1.35 -0.84
N LEU A 48 -8.67 -0.18 -1.32
CA LEU A 48 -7.63 -0.05 -2.35
C LEU A 48 -6.30 -0.61 -1.86
N ARG A 49 -5.94 -0.34 -0.60
CA ARG A 49 -4.72 -0.87 0.01
C ARG A 49 -4.76 -2.36 0.25
N GLU A 50 -5.87 -2.91 0.75
CA GLU A 50 -6.06 -4.35 0.92
C GLU A 50 -5.93 -5.06 -0.42
N THR A 51 -6.48 -4.49 -1.50
CA THR A 51 -6.29 -5.02 -2.86
C THR A 51 -4.82 -5.00 -3.28
N ILE A 52 -4.08 -3.93 -2.96
CA ILE A 52 -2.63 -3.84 -3.24
C ILE A 52 -1.82 -4.81 -2.37
N GLU A 53 -2.23 -5.06 -1.12
CA GLU A 53 -1.60 -6.05 -0.23
C GLU A 53 -1.84 -7.48 -0.71
N ILE A 54 -3.02 -7.79 -1.29
CA ILE A 54 -3.30 -9.07 -1.95
C ILE A 54 -2.48 -9.25 -3.24
N VAL A 55 -2.20 -8.16 -3.96
CA VAL A 55 -1.37 -8.19 -5.19
C VAL A 55 0.13 -8.22 -4.87
N ASN A 56 0.57 -7.86 -3.66
CA ASN A 56 1.97 -7.97 -3.21
C ASN A 56 2.33 -9.39 -2.71
N GLU A 57 2.07 -10.35 -3.59
CA GLU A 57 2.79 -11.61 -3.86
C GLU A 57 2.81 -12.75 -2.80
N PRO A 58 1.83 -13.68 -2.88
CA PRO A 58 1.90 -15.00 -2.21
C PRO A 58 3.15 -15.82 -2.59
N LEU A 59 3.68 -15.62 -3.79
CA LEU A 59 4.89 -16.28 -4.28
C LEU A 59 6.16 -15.77 -3.61
N LEU A 60 6.23 -14.48 -3.27
CA LEU A 60 7.43 -13.89 -2.68
C LEU A 60 7.58 -14.30 -1.20
N TYR A 61 6.46 -14.39 -0.47
CA TYR A 61 6.45 -14.99 0.86
C TYR A 61 6.85 -16.47 0.85
N ALA A 62 6.32 -17.25 -0.10
CA ALA A 62 6.68 -18.66 -0.23
C ALA A 62 8.19 -18.86 -0.52
N GLN A 63 8.79 -17.95 -1.30
CA GLN A 63 10.23 -17.96 -1.59
C GLN A 63 11.09 -17.56 -0.39
N ILE A 64 10.65 -16.57 0.40
CA ILE A 64 11.34 -16.18 1.64
C ILE A 64 11.29 -17.32 2.66
N GLU A 65 10.13 -17.96 2.85
CA GLU A 65 9.97 -19.10 3.75
C GLU A 65 10.86 -20.29 3.34
N THR A 66 10.90 -20.59 2.04
CA THR A 66 11.77 -21.64 1.50
C THR A 66 13.25 -21.34 1.77
N ALA A 67 13.69 -20.11 1.50
CA ALA A 67 15.08 -19.69 1.72
C ALA A 67 15.48 -19.70 3.21
N GLU A 68 14.58 -19.32 4.11
CA GLU A 68 14.82 -19.38 5.56
C GLU A 68 14.94 -20.83 6.06
N GLU A 69 14.12 -21.76 5.54
CA GLU A 69 14.20 -23.18 5.87
C GLU A 69 15.50 -23.84 5.36
N GLU A 70 15.95 -23.48 4.15
CA GLU A 70 17.25 -23.90 3.62
C GLU A 70 18.41 -23.42 4.49
N GLY A 71 18.37 -22.16 4.94
CA GLY A 71 19.33 -21.60 5.89
C GLY A 71 19.38 -22.35 7.22
N ARG A 72 18.22 -22.69 7.78
CA ARG A 72 18.10 -23.39 9.07
C ARG A 72 18.51 -24.86 9.00
N THR A 73 18.22 -25.53 7.89
CA THR A 73 18.60 -26.94 7.68
C THR A 73 20.05 -27.11 7.21
N GLY A 74 20.78 -26.01 7.03
CA GLY A 74 22.17 -26.01 6.57
C GLY A 74 22.32 -26.33 5.08
N LYS A 75 21.22 -26.26 4.31
CA LYS A 75 21.22 -26.38 2.84
C LYS A 75 21.59 -25.04 2.21
N VAL A 76 22.74 -24.50 2.60
CA VAL A 76 23.31 -23.30 2.01
C VAL A 76 24.48 -23.72 1.13
N LEU A 77 24.50 -23.24 -0.11
CA LEU A 77 25.65 -23.43 -0.99
C LEU A 77 26.70 -22.41 -0.61
N LEU A 78 27.91 -22.88 -0.31
CA LEU A 78 29.04 -21.97 -0.16
C LEU A 78 29.48 -21.48 -1.54
N VAL A 79 30.05 -20.26 -1.59
CA VAL A 79 30.44 -19.62 -2.85
C VAL A 79 31.38 -20.51 -3.67
N GLU A 80 32.25 -21.25 -3.01
CA GLU A 80 33.18 -22.19 -3.62
C GLU A 80 32.46 -23.38 -4.30
N GLU A 81 31.36 -23.87 -3.73
CA GLU A 81 30.56 -24.98 -4.27
C GLU A 81 29.67 -24.57 -5.46
N LEU A 82 29.35 -23.27 -5.58
CA LEU A 82 28.56 -22.75 -6.69
C LEU A 82 29.36 -22.63 -8.00
N PHE A 83 30.69 -22.48 -7.89
CA PHE A 83 31.60 -22.29 -9.03
C PHE A 83 32.43 -23.53 -9.37
N ASP A 84 32.43 -24.57 -8.54
CA ASP A 84 33.03 -25.89 -8.85
C ASP A 84 32.09 -26.77 -9.69
N VAL A 85 31.72 -26.26 -10.87
CA VAL A 85 31.22 -27.11 -11.96
C VAL A 85 32.35 -27.21 -12.98
N GLU A 86 33.12 -28.30 -12.94
CA GLU A 86 33.95 -28.72 -14.09
C GLU A 86 33.08 -28.99 -15.34
#